data_AF-A0A4Q2Z7J7-F1
#
_entry.id   AF-A0A4Q2Z7J7-F1
#
_cell.length_a   1.000
_cell.length_b   1.000
_cell.length_c   1.000
_cell.angle_alpha   90.00
_cell.angle_beta   90.00
_cell.angle_gamma   90.00
#
_symmetry.space_group_name_H-M   'P 1'
#
loop_
_entity.id
_entity.type
_entity.pdbx_description
1 polymer ?
#
loop_
_entity_poly.entity_id
_entity_poly.type
_entity_poly.pdbx_seq_one_letter_code
_entity_poly.pdbx_strand_id
1 'polypeptide(L)'
;TVCGHSNAAGVLAKYGQHDYQEARNEWYRNARDCFLIELAKWGLGKKDLVPNLNWFSKVVADDAGKLSFVSEHSKPGAVVELRFEIDTLVVLNTCQHPFDPDSEYGSHPVKLEIIEGDAPGLDDPSFTVRPENLRAWENNETYQALRF
;
A
#
# COMPACT_ATOMS: atom_id res chain seq x y z
N THR A 1 -8.65 -4.57 -3.24
CA THR A 1 -8.46 -3.16 -3.62
C THR A 1 -8.67 -3.07 -5.13
N VAL A 2 -8.99 -1.90 -5.66
CA VAL A 2 -9.13 -1.68 -7.11
C VAL A 2 -8.03 -0.72 -7.56
N CYS A 3 -7.61 -0.80 -8.83
CA CYS A 3 -6.62 0.06 -9.51
C CYS A 3 -5.14 -0.36 -9.46
N GLY A 4 -4.73 -1.26 -8.55
CA GLY A 4 -3.35 -1.75 -8.49
C GLY A 4 -2.32 -0.64 -8.30
N HIS A 5 -1.13 -0.81 -8.89
CA HIS A 5 0.00 0.10 -8.73
C HIS A 5 0.54 0.57 -10.10
N SER A 6 1.29 1.68 -10.12
CA SER A 6 1.90 2.19 -11.36
C SER A 6 2.98 1.24 -11.90
N ASN A 7 3.22 1.29 -13.20
CA ASN A 7 4.26 0.52 -13.89
C ASN A 7 5.05 1.44 -14.85
N ALA A 8 6.22 0.97 -15.30
CA ALA A 8 7.12 1.76 -16.13
C ALA A 8 6.47 2.27 -17.43
N ALA A 9 5.67 1.43 -18.10
CA ALA A 9 5.00 1.81 -19.35
C ALA A 9 3.96 2.92 -19.14
N GLY A 10 3.17 2.85 -18.06
CA GLY A 10 2.19 3.86 -17.71
C GLY A 10 2.84 5.19 -17.29
N VAL A 11 3.93 5.13 -16.54
CA VAL A 11 4.70 6.32 -16.15
C VAL A 11 5.34 6.98 -17.39
N LEU A 12 5.96 6.20 -18.28
CA LEU A 12 6.52 6.71 -19.53
C LEU A 12 5.44 7.36 -20.42
N ALA A 13 4.28 6.72 -20.55
CA ALA A 13 3.19 7.23 -21.37
C ALA A 13 2.60 8.54 -20.82
N LYS A 14 2.56 8.69 -19.49
CA LYS A 14 1.94 9.84 -18.83
C LYS A 14 2.90 11.03 -18.67
N TYR A 15 4.15 10.77 -18.27
CA TYR A 15 5.09 11.81 -17.87
C TYR A 15 6.30 11.93 -18.83
N GLY A 16 6.48 10.99 -19.75
CA GLY A 16 7.65 10.93 -20.61
C GLY A 16 8.86 10.28 -19.94
N GLN A 17 10.01 10.40 -20.59
CA GLN A 17 11.27 9.84 -20.11
C GLN A 17 11.96 10.82 -19.16
N HIS A 18 12.35 10.32 -17.98
CA HIS A 18 13.21 11.02 -17.05
C HIS A 18 14.05 10.01 -16.27
N ASP A 19 15.28 9.77 -16.73
CA ASP A 19 16.12 8.69 -16.21
C ASP A 19 17.07 9.11 -15.09
N TYR A 20 17.63 8.11 -14.41
CA TYR A 20 18.50 8.32 -13.25
C TYR A 20 19.84 8.97 -13.61
N GLN A 21 20.36 8.73 -14.82
CA GLN A 21 21.66 9.25 -15.25
C GLN A 21 21.64 10.77 -15.33
N GLU A 22 20.53 11.32 -15.81
CA GLU A 22 20.31 12.77 -15.94
C GLU A 22 19.72 13.37 -14.66
N ALA A 23 18.66 12.77 -14.12
CA ALA A 23 17.85 13.37 -13.05
C ALA A 23 18.26 12.97 -11.63
N ARG A 24 19.14 11.97 -11.47
CA ARG A 24 19.52 11.40 -10.16
C ARG A 24 18.28 11.01 -9.36
N ASN A 25 18.08 11.53 -8.15
CA ASN A 25 16.97 11.16 -7.28
C ASN A 25 15.60 11.67 -7.77
N GLU A 26 15.58 12.63 -8.69
CA GLU A 26 14.36 13.22 -9.28
C GLU A 26 13.81 12.41 -10.47
N TRP A 27 14.49 11.33 -10.87
CA TRP A 27 14.02 10.46 -11.95
C TRP A 27 12.64 9.86 -11.68
N TYR A 28 11.90 9.56 -12.74
CA TYR A 28 10.55 9.02 -12.64
C TYR A 28 10.57 7.54 -12.27
N ARG A 29 9.91 7.22 -11.17
CA ARG A 29 9.81 5.86 -10.63
C ARG A 29 8.41 5.30 -10.87
N ASN A 30 8.28 3.99 -10.70
CA ASN A 30 6.99 3.32 -10.74
C ASN A 30 6.88 2.34 -9.58
N ALA A 31 5.67 2.20 -9.04
CA ALA A 31 5.42 1.42 -7.85
C ALA A 31 5.76 -0.06 -8.03
N ARG A 32 5.51 -0.63 -9.22
CA ARG A 32 5.83 -2.03 -9.52
C ARG A 32 7.29 -2.35 -9.28
N ASP A 33 8.19 -1.56 -9.86
CA ASP A 33 9.62 -1.81 -9.77
C ASP A 33 10.14 -1.49 -8.37
N CYS A 34 9.61 -0.44 -7.71
CA CYS A 34 9.89 -0.17 -6.30
C CYS A 34 9.51 -1.36 -5.40
N PHE A 35 8.32 -1.94 -5.57
CA PHE A 35 7.92 -3.13 -4.81
C PHE A 35 8.86 -4.31 -5.06
N LEU A 36 9.22 -4.58 -6.32
CA LEU A 36 10.11 -5.69 -6.65
C LEU A 36 11.51 -5.51 -6.06
N ILE A 37 12.04 -4.29 -6.02
CA ILE A 37 13.33 -3.99 -5.38
C ILE A 37 13.28 -4.32 -3.88
N GLU A 38 12.22 -3.91 -3.19
CA GLU A 38 12.09 -4.15 -1.76
C GLU A 38 11.82 -5.64 -1.44
N LEU A 39 10.98 -6.31 -2.23
CA LEU A 39 10.71 -7.74 -2.11
C LEU A 39 11.97 -8.59 -2.35
N ALA A 40 12.82 -8.20 -3.31
CA ALA A 40 14.05 -8.91 -3.63
C ALA A 40 15.03 -8.99 -2.44
N LYS A 41 15.01 -8.00 -1.54
CA LYS A 41 15.83 -8.00 -0.31
C LYS A 41 15.47 -9.17 0.63
N TRP A 42 14.27 -9.73 0.48
CA TRP A 42 13.74 -10.85 1.25
C TRP A 42 13.66 -12.15 0.45
N GLY A 43 14.32 -12.23 -0.71
CA GLY A 43 14.26 -13.40 -1.59
C GLY A 43 12.91 -13.60 -2.29
N LEU A 44 12.04 -12.59 -2.24
CA LEU A 44 10.73 -12.58 -2.91
C LEU A 44 10.84 -11.93 -4.29
N GLY A 45 9.89 -12.22 -5.18
CA GLY A 45 9.92 -11.73 -6.55
C GLY A 45 8.55 -11.52 -7.17
N LYS A 46 8.49 -11.54 -8.52
CA LYS A 46 7.28 -11.21 -9.28
C LYS A 46 6.07 -12.08 -8.93
N LYS A 47 6.27 -13.34 -8.55
CA LYS A 47 5.20 -14.27 -8.15
C LYS A 47 4.57 -13.90 -6.79
N ASP A 48 5.32 -13.17 -5.96
CA ASP A 48 4.93 -12.78 -4.61
C ASP A 48 4.32 -11.37 -4.61
N LEU A 49 4.32 -10.68 -5.76
CA LEU A 49 3.68 -9.38 -5.92
C LEU A 49 2.17 -9.56 -6.10
N VAL A 50 1.44 -9.30 -5.02
CA VAL A 50 -0.03 -9.36 -4.94
C VAL A 50 -0.66 -7.96 -5.07
N PRO A 51 -1.99 -7.85 -5.26
CA PRO A 51 -2.67 -6.54 -5.27
C PRO A 51 -2.39 -5.73 -4.00
N ASN A 52 -1.87 -4.51 -4.17
CA ASN A 52 -1.51 -3.62 -3.06
C ASN A 52 -2.71 -2.80 -2.54
N LEU A 53 -2.56 -2.24 -1.34
CA LEU A 53 -3.41 -1.15 -0.83
C LEU A 53 -2.85 0.20 -1.30
N ASN A 54 -3.75 1.08 -1.74
CA ASN A 54 -3.43 2.45 -2.13
C ASN A 54 -3.92 3.39 -1.02
N TRP A 55 -3.13 3.58 0.03
CA TRP A 55 -3.50 4.52 1.10
C TRP A 55 -3.42 5.96 0.62
N PHE A 56 -4.24 6.81 1.24
CA PHE A 56 -4.38 8.23 0.94
C PHE A 56 -4.87 8.59 -0.48
N SER A 57 -4.97 7.62 -1.38
CA SER A 57 -5.59 7.74 -2.70
C SER A 57 -7.01 7.18 -2.69
N LYS A 58 -7.96 7.87 -3.33
CA LYS A 58 -9.33 7.38 -3.45
C LYS A 58 -9.76 7.31 -4.90
N VAL A 59 -10.29 6.15 -5.26
CA VAL A 59 -10.98 5.92 -6.53
C VAL A 59 -12.38 5.42 -6.22
N VAL A 60 -13.37 5.97 -6.92
CA VAL A 60 -14.77 5.55 -6.81
C VAL A 60 -15.26 5.01 -8.15
N ALA A 61 -16.10 3.98 -8.10
CA ALA A 61 -16.84 3.48 -9.25
C ALA A 61 -18.21 4.16 -9.30
N ASP A 62 -18.65 4.55 -10.50
CA ASP A 62 -20.04 4.93 -10.73
C ASP A 62 -20.92 3.70 -11.05
N ASP A 63 -22.22 3.92 -11.25
CA ASP A 63 -23.20 2.86 -11.54
C ASP A 63 -22.91 2.10 -12.85
N ALA A 64 -22.11 2.70 -13.76
CA ALA A 64 -21.67 2.06 -15.00
C ALA A 64 -20.32 1.33 -14.83
N GLY A 65 -19.73 1.35 -13.64
CA GLY A 65 -18.43 0.76 -13.34
C GLY A 65 -17.23 1.60 -13.77
N LYS A 66 -17.43 2.86 -14.19
CA LYS A 66 -16.34 3.77 -14.53
C LYS A 66 -15.64 4.21 -13.25
N LEU A 67 -14.32 4.04 -13.24
CA LEU A 67 -13.46 4.45 -12.13
C LEU A 67 -13.04 5.91 -12.29
N SER A 68 -13.16 6.68 -11.20
CA SER A 68 -12.73 8.07 -11.15
C SER A 68 -11.92 8.35 -9.88
N PHE A 69 -10.79 9.04 -10.05
CA PHE A 69 -9.97 9.49 -8.93
C PHE A 69 -10.62 10.67 -8.24
N VAL A 70 -10.60 10.65 -6.91
CA VAL A 70 -11.12 11.74 -6.09
C VAL A 70 -9.93 12.58 -5.63
N SER A 71 -9.71 13.69 -6.33
CA SER A 71 -8.67 14.68 -5.98
C SER A 71 -8.92 15.25 -4.58
N GLU A 72 -7.83 15.65 -3.92
CA GLU A 72 -7.84 16.26 -2.57
C GLU A 72 -8.56 15.42 -1.49
N HIS A 73 -8.68 14.11 -1.69
CA HIS A 73 -9.35 13.24 -0.72
C HIS A 73 -8.63 13.21 0.63
N SER A 74 -7.30 13.11 0.60
CA SER A 74 -6.47 13.07 1.81
C SER A 74 -5.79 14.41 2.02
N LYS A 75 -5.69 14.82 3.28
CA LYS A 75 -5.07 16.08 3.69
C LYS A 75 -3.78 15.81 4.47
N PRO A 76 -2.83 16.76 4.50
CA PRO A 76 -1.69 16.68 5.41
C PRO A 76 -2.16 16.41 6.85
N GLY A 77 -1.52 15.45 7.52
CA GLY A 77 -1.91 15.01 8.86
C GLY A 77 -2.96 13.88 8.89
N ALA A 78 -3.46 13.39 7.76
CA ALA A 78 -4.23 12.15 7.73
C ALA A 78 -3.34 10.97 8.18
N VAL A 79 -3.91 10.07 8.99
CA VAL A 79 -3.19 8.94 9.59
C VAL A 79 -3.92 7.64 9.31
N VAL A 80 -3.14 6.59 9.02
CA VAL A 80 -3.57 5.20 9.04
C VAL A 80 -2.69 4.49 10.07
N GLU A 81 -3.31 3.91 11.09
CA GLU A 81 -2.63 3.11 12.10
C GLU A 81 -3.02 1.64 11.91
N LEU A 82 -2.03 0.76 12.00
CA LEU A 82 -2.21 -0.68 11.84
C LEU A 82 -1.58 -1.40 13.02
N ARG A 83 -2.30 -2.36 13.59
CA ARG A 83 -1.76 -3.35 14.52
C ARG A 83 -1.52 -4.65 13.76
N PHE A 84 -0.34 -5.23 13.92
CA PHE A 84 0.02 -6.51 13.32
C PHE A 84 -0.04 -7.60 14.38
N GLU A 85 -0.94 -8.56 14.21
CA GLU A 85 -1.15 -9.67 15.16
C GLU A 85 -0.15 -10.83 14.97
N ILE A 86 0.63 -10.79 13.87
CA ILE A 86 1.67 -11.77 13.54
C ILE A 86 2.88 -11.07 12.93
N ASP A 87 4.04 -11.73 12.94
CA ASP A 87 5.24 -11.26 12.25
C ASP A 87 4.93 -10.96 10.79
N THR A 88 5.04 -9.68 10.41
CA THR A 88 4.58 -9.18 9.12
C THR A 88 5.67 -8.39 8.40
N LEU A 89 5.91 -8.74 7.14
CA LEU A 89 6.72 -7.92 6.24
C LEU A 89 5.83 -6.87 5.55
N VAL A 90 6.11 -5.59 5.79
CA VAL A 90 5.41 -4.47 5.14
C VAL A 90 6.33 -3.83 4.12
N VAL A 91 5.84 -3.67 2.89
CA VAL A 91 6.55 -2.96 1.82
C VAL A 91 5.72 -1.76 1.39
N LEU A 92 6.34 -0.58 1.41
CA LEU A 92 5.69 0.70 1.08
C LEU A 92 6.45 1.40 -0.04
N ASN A 93 5.72 2.17 -0.86
CA ASN A 93 6.31 3.15 -1.75
C ASN A 93 5.36 4.34 -1.89
N THR A 94 5.90 5.49 -2.26
CA THR A 94 5.16 6.75 -2.42
C THR A 94 5.02 7.15 -3.89
N CYS A 95 5.13 6.20 -4.83
CA CYS A 95 4.94 6.51 -6.24
C CYS A 95 3.50 6.98 -6.48
N GLN A 96 3.33 7.88 -7.43
CA GLN A 96 2.04 8.45 -7.77
C GLN A 96 1.04 7.37 -8.22
N HIS A 97 -0.22 7.55 -7.82
CA HIS A 97 -1.29 6.59 -8.09
C HIS A 97 -1.62 6.56 -9.60
N PRO A 98 -1.88 5.39 -10.21
CA PRO A 98 -2.13 5.29 -11.66
C PRO A 98 -3.29 6.14 -12.20
N PHE A 99 -4.32 6.36 -11.37
CA PHE A 99 -5.50 7.16 -11.71
C PHE A 99 -5.41 8.63 -11.33
N ASP A 100 -4.35 9.05 -10.63
CA ASP A 100 -4.16 10.46 -10.31
C ASP A 100 -4.16 11.27 -11.63
N PRO A 101 -4.96 12.34 -11.79
CA PRO A 101 -5.03 13.11 -13.02
C PRO A 101 -3.86 14.08 -13.22
N ASP A 102 -3.02 14.32 -12.20
CA ASP A 102 -1.95 15.31 -12.28
C ASP A 102 -0.94 14.97 -13.39
N SER A 103 -0.64 15.94 -14.25
CA SER A 103 0.28 15.80 -15.37
C SER A 103 1.75 15.88 -14.96
N GLU A 104 2.04 16.42 -13.78
CA GLU A 104 3.38 16.48 -13.24
C GLU A 104 3.64 15.24 -12.38
N TYR A 105 4.83 14.64 -12.54
CA TYR A 105 5.22 13.51 -11.72
C TYR A 105 5.63 14.02 -10.34
N GLY A 106 4.91 13.59 -9.30
CA GLY A 106 5.16 14.01 -7.93
C GLY A 106 4.94 12.89 -6.92
N SER A 107 5.77 12.86 -5.89
CA SER A 107 5.53 12.04 -4.69
C SER A 107 5.45 12.94 -3.47
N HIS A 108 4.54 12.62 -2.55
CA HIS A 108 4.43 13.31 -1.27
C HIS A 108 5.15 12.52 -0.17
N PRO A 109 5.84 13.21 0.76
CA PRO A 109 6.47 12.53 1.88
C PRO A 109 5.41 11.91 2.80
N VAL A 110 5.67 10.70 3.27
CA VAL A 110 4.85 9.99 4.25
C VAL A 110 5.74 9.66 5.44
N LYS A 111 5.26 10.00 6.65
CA LYS A 111 5.93 9.62 7.90
C LYS A 111 5.51 8.20 8.26
N LEU A 112 6.49 7.32 8.49
CA LEU A 112 6.29 5.99 9.04
C LEU A 112 6.77 5.98 10.48
N GLU A 113 5.93 5.50 11.40
CA GLU A 113 6.27 5.28 12.80
C GLU A 113 6.01 3.83 13.14
N ILE A 114 6.92 3.24 13.91
CA ILE A 114 6.78 1.89 14.45
C ILE A 114 6.75 2.06 15.97
N ILE A 115 5.65 1.64 16.57
CA ILE A 115 5.41 1.74 18.00
C ILE A 115 5.04 0.36 18.52
N GLU A 116 5.41 0.09 19.78
CA GLU A 116 4.90 -1.07 20.50
C GLU A 116 3.46 -0.76 20.93
N GLY A 117 2.52 -1.63 20.55
CA GLY A 117 1.11 -1.49 20.88
C GLY A 117 0.72 -2.41 22.02
N ASP A 118 -0.35 -2.04 22.73
CA ASP A 118 -0.92 -2.90 23.76
C ASP A 118 -1.59 -4.15 23.15
N ALA A 119 -1.60 -5.24 23.91
CA ALA A 119 -2.38 -6.42 23.55
C ALA A 119 -3.89 -6.06 23.48
N PRO A 120 -4.64 -6.57 22.49
CA PRO A 120 -6.07 -6.30 22.37
C PRO A 120 -6.86 -6.81 23.58
N GLY A 121 -7.77 -5.97 24.08
CA GLY A 121 -8.77 -6.37 25.07
C GLY A 121 -9.89 -7.23 24.45
N LEU A 122 -10.71 -7.88 25.28
CA LEU A 122 -11.81 -8.73 24.79
C LEU A 122 -12.90 -7.96 24.02
N ASP A 123 -12.99 -6.65 24.25
CA ASP A 123 -13.91 -5.73 23.58
C ASP A 123 -13.32 -5.08 22.32
N ASP A 124 -12.08 -5.43 21.94
CA ASP A 124 -11.39 -4.83 20.80
C ASP A 124 -12.21 -4.99 19.50
N PRO A 125 -12.36 -3.94 18.68
CA PRO A 125 -13.01 -4.02 17.38
C PRO A 125 -12.44 -5.12 16.46
N SER A 126 -11.15 -5.47 16.63
CA SER A 126 -10.51 -6.59 15.93
C SER A 126 -11.11 -7.95 16.26
N PHE A 127 -11.97 -8.05 17.27
CA PHE A 127 -12.72 -9.26 17.64
C PHE A 127 -14.22 -9.07 17.43
N THR A 128 -14.73 -7.88 17.68
CA THR A 128 -16.16 -7.65 17.90
C THR A 128 -16.92 -7.13 16.68
N VAL A 129 -16.25 -6.57 15.66
CA VAL A 129 -16.93 -5.92 14.51
C VAL A 129 -17.68 -6.92 13.64
N ARG A 130 -17.09 -8.09 13.35
CA ARG A 130 -17.74 -9.21 12.65
C ARG A 130 -17.27 -10.55 13.19
N PRO A 131 -18.07 -11.62 13.05
CA PRO A 131 -17.62 -12.97 13.41
C PRO A 131 -16.33 -13.42 12.70
N GLU A 132 -16.08 -12.93 11.48
CA GLU A 132 -14.85 -13.17 10.72
C GLU A 132 -13.60 -12.61 11.43
N ASN A 133 -13.74 -11.50 12.15
CA ASN A 133 -12.66 -10.87 12.89
C ASN A 133 -12.18 -11.77 14.04
N LEU A 134 -13.12 -12.29 14.85
CA LEU A 134 -12.81 -13.26 15.89
C LEU A 134 -12.15 -14.52 15.33
N ARG A 135 -12.69 -15.10 14.24
CA ARG A 135 -12.09 -16.29 13.61
C ARG A 135 -10.68 -16.03 13.08
N ALA A 136 -10.40 -14.84 12.56
CA ALA A 136 -9.05 -14.47 12.13
C ALA A 136 -8.08 -14.44 13.32
N TRP A 137 -8.51 -13.92 14.46
CA TRP A 137 -7.72 -13.97 15.69
C TRP A 137 -7.51 -15.40 16.20
N GLU A 138 -8.56 -16.23 16.26
CA GLU A 138 -8.45 -17.64 16.66
C GLU A 138 -7.49 -18.43 15.75
N ASN A 139 -7.47 -18.12 14.45
CA ASN A 139 -6.52 -18.69 13.50
C ASN A 139 -5.08 -18.25 13.79
N ASN A 140 -4.86 -16.99 14.14
CA ASN A 140 -3.54 -16.50 14.53
C ASN A 140 -3.06 -17.18 15.82
N GLU A 141 -3.91 -17.29 16.84
CA GLU A 141 -3.60 -18.00 18.09
C GLU A 141 -3.23 -19.47 17.81
N THR A 142 -4.02 -20.13 16.97
CA THR A 142 -3.74 -21.52 16.56
C THR A 142 -2.41 -21.62 15.82
N TYR A 143 -2.13 -20.71 14.89
CA TYR A 143 -0.85 -20.66 14.19
C TYR A 143 0.33 -20.48 15.16
N GLN A 144 0.20 -19.58 16.13
CA GLN A 144 1.24 -19.32 17.14
C GLN A 144 1.44 -20.51 18.07
N ALA A 145 0.38 -21.22 18.45
CA ALA A 145 0.47 -22.41 19.30
C ALA A 145 1.06 -23.62 18.56
N LEU A 146 0.89 -23.70 17.24
CA LEU A 146 1.40 -24.79 16.41
C LEU A 146 2.75 -24.47 15.75
N ARG A 147 3.18 -23.20 15.74
CA ARG A 147 4.54 -22.86 15.28
C ARG A 147 5.49 -23.32 16.39
N PHE A 148 6.34 -24.29 16.04
CA PHE A 148 7.32 -25.04 16.87
C PHE A 148 6.78 -26.32 17.51
#